data_AF-A0A920W0V3-F1
#
_entry.id   AF-A0A920W0V3-F1
#
_cell.length_a   1.000
_cell.length_b   1.000
_cell.length_c   1.000
_cell.angle_alpha   90.00
_cell.angle_beta   90.00
_cell.angle_gamma   90.00
#
_symmetry.space_group_name_H-M   'P 1'
#
loop_
_entity.id
_entity.type
_entity.pdbx_description
1 polymer ?
#
loop_
_entity_poly.entity_id
_entity_poly.type
_entity_poly.pdbx_seq_one_letter_code
_entity_poly.pdbx_strand_id
1 'polypeptide(L)'
;MAFLKSQGKVSKMKFKSIILGFVFFIITVVQAQAADTIKVGILHSLSGTMAISETSLKDVALMAIEEINAKGGVLGKKLEPVGV
;
A
#
# COMPACT_ATOMS: atom_id res chain seq x y z
N MET A 1 -45.04 25.67 -23.18
CA MET A 1 -44.75 24.60 -22.19
C MET A 1 -43.36 23.96 -22.38
N ALA A 2 -42.33 24.72 -22.77
CA ALA A 2 -40.97 24.20 -23.05
C ALA A 2 -39.90 24.58 -22.00
N PHE A 3 -40.21 25.53 -21.10
CA PHE A 3 -39.25 26.06 -20.11
C PHE A 3 -39.03 25.13 -18.91
N LEU A 4 -40.07 24.41 -18.47
CA LEU A 4 -40.00 23.48 -17.33
C LEU A 4 -39.21 22.18 -17.63
N LYS A 5 -39.11 21.77 -18.90
CA LYS A 5 -38.36 20.57 -19.31
C LYS A 5 -36.83 20.79 -19.30
N SER A 6 -36.39 22.05 -19.38
CA SER A 6 -34.97 22.43 -19.31
C SER A 6 -34.46 22.41 -17.85
N GLN A 7 -35.24 22.95 -16.90
CA GLN A 7 -34.89 22.99 -15.48
C GLN A 7 -34.72 21.59 -14.86
N GLY A 8 -35.56 20.62 -15.25
CA GLY A 8 -35.45 19.23 -14.79
C GLY A 8 -34.21 18.48 -15.30
N LYS A 9 -33.66 18.87 -16.46
CA LYS A 9 -32.45 18.28 -17.04
C LYS A 9 -31.17 18.83 -16.39
N VAL A 10 -31.18 20.12 -16.03
CA VAL A 10 -30.06 20.80 -15.39
C VAL A 10 -29.86 20.32 -13.94
N SER A 11 -30.93 20.04 -13.20
CA SER A 11 -30.85 19.49 -11.82
C SER A 11 -30.22 18.08 -11.79
N LYS A 12 -30.60 17.18 -12.70
CA LYS A 12 -29.99 15.84 -12.82
C LYS A 12 -28.53 15.88 -13.26
N MET A 13 -28.13 16.89 -14.02
CA MET A 13 -26.76 17.08 -14.49
C MET A 13 -25.83 17.56 -13.36
N LYS A 14 -26.31 18.45 -12.46
CA LYS A 14 -25.55 18.83 -11.26
C LYS A 14 -25.33 17.66 -10.31
N PHE A 15 -26.32 16.76 -10.17
CA PHE A 15 -26.18 15.56 -9.34
C PHE A 15 -25.17 14.56 -9.92
N LYS A 16 -25.15 14.37 -11.25
CA LYS A 16 -24.13 13.57 -11.94
C LYS A 16 -22.72 14.17 -11.78
N SER A 17 -22.58 15.49 -11.83
CA SER A 17 -21.29 16.17 -11.62
C SER A 17 -20.78 16.06 -10.17
N ILE A 18 -21.66 16.04 -9.17
CA ILE A 18 -21.28 15.80 -7.77
C ILE A 18 -20.79 14.36 -7.58
N ILE A 19 -21.48 13.38 -8.16
CA ILE A 19 -21.04 11.97 -8.14
C ILE A 19 -19.68 11.84 -8.83
N LEU A 20 -19.49 12.49 -9.98
CA LEU A 20 -18.21 12.45 -10.70
C LEU A 20 -17.08 13.11 -9.90
N GLY A 21 -17.34 14.24 -9.23
CA GLY A 21 -16.39 14.89 -8.34
C GLY A 21 -16.05 14.05 -7.10
N PHE A 22 -17.02 13.33 -6.54
CA PHE A 22 -16.81 12.46 -5.40
C PHE A 22 -16.01 11.21 -5.77
N VAL A 23 -16.28 10.62 -6.94
CA VAL A 23 -15.48 9.53 -7.50
C VAL A 23 -14.04 9.98 -7.76
N PHE A 24 -13.86 11.19 -8.32
CA PHE A 24 -12.53 11.76 -8.53
C PHE A 24 -11.77 12.00 -7.22
N PHE A 25 -12.47 12.47 -6.18
CA PHE A 25 -11.90 12.67 -4.84
C PHE A 25 -11.47 11.34 -4.18
N ILE A 26 -12.27 10.27 -4.30
CA ILE A 26 -11.89 8.94 -3.80
C ILE A 26 -10.66 8.40 -4.52
N ILE A 27 -10.58 8.59 -5.85
CA ILE A 27 -9.43 8.14 -6.64
C ILE A 27 -8.14 8.86 -6.20
N THR A 28 -8.19 10.16 -5.88
CA THR A 28 -7.02 10.90 -5.38
C THR A 28 -6.58 10.48 -3.98
N VAL A 29 -7.50 10.09 -3.10
CA VAL A 29 -7.17 9.61 -1.74
C VAL A 29 -6.50 8.24 -1.77
N VAL A 30 -6.89 7.36 -2.70
CA VAL A 30 -6.30 6.02 -2.85
C VAL A 30 -4.87 6.07 -3.43
N GLN A 31 -4.57 6.98 -4.35
CA GLN A 31 -3.24 7.12 -4.95
C GLN A 31 -2.16 7.60 -3.96
N ALA A 32 -2.53 8.31 -2.90
CA ALA A 32 -1.58 8.80 -1.88
C ALA A 32 -1.03 7.69 -0.95
N GLN A 33 -1.53 6.45 -1.06
CA GLN A 33 -1.01 5.28 -0.32
C GLN A 33 0.04 4.46 -1.09
N ALA A 34 0.74 5.05 -2.07
CA ALA A 34 1.97 4.47 -2.59
C ALA A 34 3.03 4.47 -1.47
N ALA A 35 2.95 3.47 -0.58
CA ALA A 35 3.74 3.36 0.61
C ALA A 35 5.18 2.99 0.25
N ASP A 36 6.12 3.90 0.51
CA ASP A 36 7.55 3.56 0.51
C ASP A 36 7.78 2.39 1.48
N THR A 37 8.32 1.28 0.97
CA THR A 37 8.76 0.15 1.79
C THR A 37 9.98 0.55 2.63
N ILE A 38 10.08 0.00 3.83
CA ILE A 38 11.24 0.17 4.69
C ILE A 38 12.21 -0.97 4.38
N LYS A 39 13.37 -0.65 3.80
CA LYS A 39 14.40 -1.65 3.49
C LYS A 39 15.15 -2.06 4.77
N VAL A 40 15.25 -3.36 5.01
CA VAL A 40 15.87 -3.94 6.20
C VAL A 40 17.02 -4.85 5.77
N GLY A 41 18.25 -4.45 6.09
CA GLY A 41 19.45 -5.25 5.82
C GLY A 41 19.56 -6.46 6.73
N ILE A 42 19.61 -7.67 6.17
CA ILE A 42 19.90 -8.91 6.90
C ILE A 42 21.37 -9.26 6.65
N LEU A 43 22.23 -8.86 7.59
CA LEU A 43 23.68 -9.13 7.53
C LEU A 43 23.98 -10.45 8.27
N HIS A 44 24.23 -11.52 7.51
CA HIS A 44 24.69 -12.81 8.03
C HIS A 44 25.85 -13.34 7.17
N SER A 45 26.76 -14.13 7.77
CA SER A 45 27.78 -14.88 7.04
C SER A 45 27.16 -16.13 6.42
N LEU A 46 26.51 -15.95 5.26
CA LEU A 46 25.96 -17.05 4.45
C LEU A 46 27.05 -17.86 3.72
N SER A 47 28.32 -17.56 3.97
CA SER A 47 29.48 -18.27 3.44
C SER A 47 30.57 -18.43 4.51
N GLY A 48 31.40 -19.47 4.40
CA GLY A 48 32.40 -19.84 5.41
C GLY A 48 31.95 -20.93 6.38
N THR A 49 32.77 -21.25 7.39
CA THR A 49 32.52 -22.36 8.35
C THR A 49 31.34 -22.12 9.31
N MET A 50 30.82 -20.89 9.37
CA MET A 50 29.65 -20.50 10.20
C MET A 50 28.32 -20.53 9.43
N ALA A 51 28.34 -20.69 8.10
CA ALA A 51 27.14 -20.60 7.24
C ALA A 51 26.06 -21.65 7.56
N ILE A 52 26.46 -22.83 8.06
CA ILE A 52 25.53 -23.92 8.36
C ILE A 52 24.61 -23.58 9.55
N SER A 53 25.14 -22.89 10.58
CA SER A 53 24.33 -22.49 11.74
C SER A 53 23.58 -21.17 11.53
N GLU A 54 24.06 -20.31 10.62
CA GLU A 54 23.47 -18.97 10.38
C GLU A 54 22.30 -18.96 9.40
N THR A 55 22.12 -20.03 8.61
CA THR A 55 20.96 -20.17 7.72
C THR A 55 19.66 -20.17 8.50
N SER A 56 19.60 -20.89 9.63
CA SER A 56 18.43 -20.92 10.52
C SER A 56 18.10 -19.54 11.09
N LEU A 57 19.11 -18.72 11.37
CA LEU A 57 18.93 -17.36 11.90
C LEU A 57 18.38 -16.41 10.83
N LYS A 58 18.86 -16.53 9.59
CA LYS A 58 18.29 -15.81 8.43
C LYS A 58 16.83 -16.17 8.23
N ASP A 59 16.47 -17.45 8.30
CA ASP A 59 15.09 -17.90 8.09
C ASP A 59 14.15 -17.39 9.18
N VAL A 60 14.60 -17.36 10.44
CA VAL A 60 13.84 -16.75 11.54
C VAL A 60 13.68 -15.24 11.34
N ALA A 61 14.70 -14.54 10.85
CA ALA A 61 14.61 -13.12 10.55
C ALA A 61 13.60 -12.82 9.44
N LEU A 62 13.57 -13.64 8.39
CA LEU A 62 12.58 -13.53 7.32
C LEU A 62 11.16 -13.82 7.82
N MET A 63 10.99 -14.87 8.63
CA MET A 63 9.70 -15.21 9.24
C MET A 63 9.17 -14.07 10.11
N ALA A 64 10.04 -13.44 10.92
CA ALA A 64 9.67 -12.30 11.74
C ALA A 64 9.22 -11.10 10.89
N ILE A 65 9.90 -10.83 9.78
CA ILE A 65 9.53 -9.78 8.83
C ILE A 65 8.16 -10.06 8.20
N GLU A 66 7.89 -11.31 7.82
CA GLU A 66 6.59 -11.73 7.28
C GLU A 66 5.46 -11.51 8.30
N GLU A 67 5.66 -11.91 9.55
CA GLU A 67 4.67 -11.68 10.61
C GLU A 67 4.39 -10.19 10.85
N ILE A 68 5.44 -9.36 10.91
CA ILE A 68 5.31 -7.91 11.08
C ILE A 68 4.53 -7.32 9.91
N ASN A 69 4.86 -7.73 8.68
CA ASN A 69 4.15 -7.30 7.49
C ASN A 69 2.69 -7.76 7.51
N ALA A 70 2.39 -8.99 7.93
CA ALA A 70 1.01 -9.48 8.07
C ALA A 70 0.21 -8.65 9.08
N LYS A 71 0.85 -8.13 10.13
CA LYS A 71 0.24 -7.27 11.16
C LYS A 71 0.12 -5.78 10.77
N GLY A 72 0.41 -5.43 9.51
CA GLY A 72 0.29 -4.06 9.00
C GLY A 72 1.62 -3.31 8.88
N GLY A 73 2.75 -3.99 9.08
CA GLY A 73 4.08 -3.41 8.95
C GLY A 73 4.43 -2.47 10.11
N VAL A 74 5.43 -1.63 9.89
CA VAL A 74 5.91 -0.64 10.88
C VAL A 74 5.46 0.73 10.42
N LEU A 75 4.72 1.46 11.28
CA LEU A 75 4.17 2.78 10.95
C LEU A 75 3.33 2.78 9.65
N GLY A 76 2.64 1.68 9.36
CA GLY A 76 1.84 1.49 8.15
C GLY A 76 2.65 1.18 6.88
N LYS A 77 3.97 0.97 7.00
CA LYS A 77 4.87 0.64 5.89
C LYS A 77 5.33 -0.81 5.98
N LYS A 78 5.35 -1.50 4.84
CA LYS A 78 5.88 -2.87 4.74
C LYS A 78 7.41 -2.86 4.83
N LEU A 79 7.95 -3.84 5.53
CA LEU A 79 9.37 -4.13 5.59
C LEU A 79 9.78 -4.93 4.36
N GLU A 80 10.87 -4.53 3.70
CA GLU A 80 11.49 -5.21 2.56
C GLU A 80 12.86 -5.74 2.99
N PRO A 81 13.02 -7.07 3.15
CA PRO A 81 14.30 -7.64 3.49
C PRO A 81 15.28 -7.50 2.32
N VAL A 82 16.43 -6.89 2.55
CA VAL A 82 17.54 -6.82 1.61
C VAL A 82 18.71 -7.63 2.16
N GLY A 83 19.11 -8.67 1.44
CA GLY A 83 20.27 -9.50 1.78
C GLY A 83 21.56 -8.92 1.20
N VAL A 84 22.68 -9.24 1.84
CA VAL A 84 24.03 -9.08 1.30
C VAL A 84 24.68 -10.45 1.18
#